data_AF-A0A7L4CQP2-F1
#
_entry.id   AF-A0A7L4CQP2-F1
#
_cell.length_a   1.000
_cell.length_b   1.000
_cell.length_c   1.000
_cell.angle_alpha   90.00
_cell.angle_beta   90.00
_cell.angle_gamma   90.00
#
_symmetry.space_group_name_H-M   'P 1'
#
loop_
_entity.id
_entity.type
_entity.pdbx_description
1 polymer ?
#
loop_
_entity_poly.entity_id
_entity_poly.type
_entity_poly.pdbx_seq_one_letter_code
_entity_poly.pdbx_strand_id
1 'polypeptide(L)'
;MAEAAAGMTWPLPVFLCAWANFCFYSSIYLSSLFLAALSVERYLGVVFPLCYKDRKRPARTMAASAVLWLLASSHCSIVFIAQYHGGR
;
A
#
# COMPACT_ATOMS: atom_id res chain seq x y z
N MET A 1 -15.84 -2.16 -10.10
CA MET A 1 -17.18 -2.71 -10.43
C MET A 1 -18.22 -1.63 -10.78
N ALA A 2 -17.91 -0.33 -10.64
CA ALA A 2 -18.76 0.74 -11.20
C ALA A 2 -18.69 0.78 -12.75
N GLU A 3 -17.50 0.59 -13.31
CA GLU A 3 -17.23 0.52 -14.76
C GLU A 3 -18.05 -0.50 -15.53
N ALA A 4 -18.23 -1.70 -14.95
CA ALA A 4 -18.96 -2.79 -15.59
C ALA A 4 -20.48 -2.50 -15.63
N ALA A 5 -21.00 -1.76 -14.64
CA ALA A 5 -22.39 -1.32 -14.63
C ALA A 5 -22.64 -0.12 -15.56
N ALA A 6 -21.59 0.65 -15.90
CA ALA A 6 -21.63 1.79 -16.80
C ALA A 6 -21.21 1.44 -18.26
N GLY A 7 -21.27 0.16 -18.65
CA GLY A 7 -20.96 -0.26 -20.02
C GLY A 7 -19.50 -0.08 -20.42
N MET A 8 -18.56 -0.31 -19.49
CA MET A 8 -17.10 -0.15 -19.68
C MET A 8 -16.68 1.31 -19.95
N THR A 9 -17.50 2.28 -19.56
CA THR A 9 -17.16 3.71 -19.59
C THR A 9 -17.02 4.21 -18.15
N TRP A 10 -15.99 5.02 -17.89
CA TRP A 10 -15.73 5.57 -16.55
C TRP A 10 -16.67 6.75 -16.29
N PRO A 11 -17.72 6.56 -15.46
CA PRO A 11 -18.80 7.55 -15.34
C PRO A 11 -18.46 8.68 -14.36
N LEU A 12 -17.34 8.54 -13.65
CA LEU A 12 -16.84 9.47 -12.62
C LEU A 12 -15.85 10.44 -13.27
N PRO A 13 -15.54 11.63 -12.71
CA PRO A 13 -14.58 12.54 -13.34
C PRO A 13 -13.23 11.85 -13.59
N VAL A 14 -12.58 12.27 -14.68
CA VAL A 14 -11.29 11.74 -15.16
C VAL A 14 -10.23 11.72 -14.07
N PHE A 15 -10.29 12.68 -13.14
CA PHE A 15 -9.40 12.75 -11.99
C PHE A 15 -9.46 11.47 -11.11
N LEU A 16 -10.66 10.92 -10.91
CA LEU A 16 -10.84 9.73 -10.10
C LEU A 16 -10.38 8.45 -10.82
N CYS A 17 -10.30 8.44 -12.15
CA CYS A 17 -9.75 7.32 -12.91
C CYS A 17 -8.24 7.17 -12.68
N ALA A 18 -7.49 8.28 -12.78
CA ALA A 18 -6.06 8.29 -12.51
C ALA A 18 -5.76 7.95 -11.05
N TRP A 19 -6.57 8.48 -10.13
CA TRP A 19 -6.44 8.19 -8.71
C TRP A 19 -6.67 6.71 -8.40
N ALA A 20 -7.78 6.14 -8.86
CA ALA A 20 -8.09 4.74 -8.61
C ALA A 20 -6.96 3.81 -9.11
N ASN A 21 -6.47 4.03 -10.34
CA ASN A 21 -5.33 3.28 -10.88
C ASN A 21 -4.10 3.37 -9.97
N PHE A 22 -3.74 4.58 -9.51
CA PHE A 22 -2.63 4.77 -8.59
C PHE A 22 -2.81 4.00 -7.27
N CYS A 23 -4.01 4.04 -6.67
CA CYS A 23 -4.32 3.25 -5.47
C CYS A 23 -4.10 1.75 -5.69
N PHE A 24 -4.65 1.23 -6.79
CA PHE A 24 -4.62 -0.20 -7.10
C PHE A 24 -3.18 -0.68 -7.27
N TYR A 25 -2.37 0.00 -8.09
CA TYR A 25 -0.98 -0.40 -8.28
C TYR A 25 -0.17 -0.24 -7.00
N SER A 26 -0.30 0.89 -6.29
CA SER A 26 0.42 1.12 -5.03
C SER A 26 0.12 0.06 -3.98
N SER A 27 -1.16 -0.32 -3.82
CA SER A 27 -1.57 -1.37 -2.88
C SER A 27 -1.02 -2.74 -3.24
N ILE A 28 -0.96 -3.10 -4.54
CA ILE A 28 -0.40 -4.37 -5.00
C ILE A 28 1.11 -4.43 -4.70
N TYR A 29 1.86 -3.37 -5.03
CA TYR A 29 3.29 -3.32 -4.76
C TYR A 29 3.58 -3.35 -3.26
N LEU A 30 2.83 -2.60 -2.45
CA LEU A 30 2.98 -2.61 -1.00
C LEU A 30 2.74 -4.00 -0.42
N SER A 31 1.63 -4.64 -0.79
CA SER A 31 1.33 -5.98 -0.29
C SER A 31 2.41 -6.98 -0.70
N SER A 32 2.92 -6.88 -1.93
CA SER A 32 3.98 -7.76 -2.42
C SER A 32 5.28 -7.56 -1.64
N LEU A 33 5.69 -6.32 -1.41
CA LEU A 33 6.89 -5.98 -0.62
C LEU A 33 6.74 -6.39 0.84
N PHE A 34 5.55 -6.24 1.42
CA PHE A 34 5.23 -6.67 2.77
C PHE A 34 5.33 -8.19 2.92
N LEU A 35 4.75 -8.93 1.97
CA LEU A 35 4.83 -10.39 1.94
C LEU A 35 6.26 -10.87 1.72
N ALA A 36 7.04 -10.19 0.87
CA ALA A 36 8.46 -10.47 0.68
C ALA A 36 9.28 -10.21 1.96
N ALA A 37 9.00 -9.12 2.68
CA ALA A 37 9.61 -8.87 3.97
C ALA A 37 9.25 -9.98 4.97
N LEU A 38 7.96 -10.33 5.10
CA LEU A 38 7.50 -11.43 5.96
C LEU A 38 8.13 -12.79 5.59
N SER A 39 8.39 -13.06 4.32
CA SER A 39 9.00 -14.33 3.89
C SER A 39 10.47 -14.41 4.31
N VAL A 40 11.25 -13.36 4.06
CA VAL A 40 12.66 -13.24 4.50
C VAL A 40 12.76 -13.37 6.02
N GLU A 41 11.81 -12.74 6.71
CA GLU A 41 11.69 -12.78 8.15
C GLU A 41 11.42 -14.16 8.74
N ARG A 42 10.55 -14.94 8.09
CA ARG A 42 10.28 -16.33 8.46
C ARG A 42 11.48 -17.21 8.14
N TYR A 43 12.11 -16.99 6.99
CA TYR A 43 13.31 -17.69 6.55
C TYR A 43 14.47 -17.51 7.54
N LEU A 44 14.79 -16.26 7.89
CA LEU A 44 15.85 -15.95 8.87
C LEU A 44 15.55 -16.54 10.26
N GLY A 45 14.29 -16.57 10.68
CA GLY A 45 13.90 -17.19 11.94
C GLY A 45 14.06 -18.72 11.97
N VAL A 46 14.00 -19.38 10.81
CA VAL A 46 14.22 -20.83 10.68
C VAL A 46 15.71 -21.15 10.56
N VAL A 47 16.46 -20.40 9.75
CA VAL A 47 17.89 -20.68 9.48
C VAL A 47 18.79 -20.23 10.64
N PHE A 48 18.44 -19.16 11.36
CA PHE A 48 19.25 -18.63 12.46
C PHE A 48 18.46 -18.54 13.78
N PRO A 49 18.11 -19.68 14.40
CA PRO A 49 17.24 -19.70 15.60
C PRO A 49 17.87 -19.08 16.85
N LEU A 50 19.21 -18.97 16.93
CA LEU A 50 19.93 -18.56 18.15
C LEU A 50 20.16 -17.04 18.29
N CYS A 51 20.33 -16.29 17.18
CA CYS A 51 20.50 -14.83 17.24
C CYS A 51 19.17 -14.06 17.21
N TYR A 52 18.04 -14.73 16.98
CA TYR A 52 16.75 -14.11 16.64
C TYR A 52 15.70 -14.16 17.76
N LYS A 53 16.07 -14.62 18.96
CA LYS A 53 15.09 -14.95 20.00
C LYS A 53 14.46 -13.76 20.73
N ASP A 54 14.97 -12.52 20.62
CA ASP A 54 14.52 -11.49 21.59
C ASP A 54 14.04 -10.12 21.06
N ARG A 55 14.22 -9.69 19.80
CA ARG A 55 13.91 -8.26 19.50
C ARG A 55 13.48 -7.84 18.10
N LYS A 56 13.33 -8.75 17.15
CA LYS A 56 13.05 -8.39 15.74
C LYS A 56 11.57 -8.53 15.33
N ARG A 57 10.75 -9.36 15.99
CA ARG A 57 9.30 -9.42 15.71
C ARG A 57 8.56 -8.08 15.85
N PRO A 58 8.73 -7.28 16.93
CA PRO A 58 8.01 -6.02 17.06
C PRO A 58 8.51 -4.97 16.08
N ALA A 59 9.82 -4.92 15.78
CA ALA A 59 10.40 -3.96 14.84
C ALA A 59 9.84 -4.12 13.42
N ARG A 60 9.52 -5.35 13.05
CA ARG A 60 9.03 -5.74 11.73
C ARG A 60 7.54 -5.45 11.56
N THR A 61 6.73 -5.82 12.56
CA THR A 61 5.32 -5.40 12.63
C THR A 61 5.19 -3.89 12.75
N MET A 62 6.12 -3.22 13.44
CA MET A 62 6.19 -1.77 13.52
C MET A 62 6.56 -1.16 12.17
N ALA A 63 7.55 -1.69 11.46
CA ALA A 63 7.92 -1.25 10.11
C ALA A 63 6.76 -1.42 9.12
N ALA A 64 6.11 -2.59 9.13
CA ALA A 64 4.86 -2.88 8.45
C ALA A 64 3.79 -1.81 8.72
N SER A 65 3.50 -1.51 10.00
CA SER A 65 2.52 -0.50 10.37
C SER A 65 2.95 0.91 9.98
N ALA A 66 4.25 1.22 10.05
CA ALA A 66 4.81 2.51 9.68
C ALA A 66 4.72 2.73 8.16
N VAL A 67 5.00 1.70 7.36
CA VAL A 67 4.84 1.77 5.90
C VAL A 67 3.37 1.93 5.53
N LEU A 68 2.46 1.18 6.18
CA LEU A 68 1.01 1.36 5.99
C LEU A 68 0.57 2.77 6.38
N TRP A 69 1.08 3.32 7.47
CA TRP A 69 0.76 4.67 7.94
C TRP A 69 1.31 5.76 7.01
N LEU A 70 2.54 5.63 6.54
CA LEU A 70 3.15 6.55 5.58
C LEU A 70 2.44 6.49 4.24
N LEU A 71 2.02 5.31 3.77
CA LEU A 71 1.25 5.18 2.55
C LEU A 71 -0.16 5.70 2.71
N ALA A 72 -0.82 5.48 3.86
CA ALA A 72 -2.11 6.11 4.13
C ALA A 72 -1.99 7.65 4.13
N SER A 73 -0.95 8.19 4.76
CA SER A 73 -0.69 9.63 4.81
C SER A 73 -0.33 10.20 3.43
N SER A 74 0.53 9.52 2.66
CA SER A 74 0.90 9.94 1.31
C SER A 74 -0.30 9.86 0.38
N HIS A 75 -1.13 8.82 0.53
CA HIS A 75 -2.35 8.67 -0.25
C HIS A 75 -3.37 9.76 0.08
N CYS A 76 -3.61 10.06 1.36
CA CYS A 76 -4.46 11.18 1.77
C CYS A 76 -3.93 12.54 1.27
N SER A 77 -2.60 12.74 1.28
CA SER A 77 -1.96 13.96 0.76
C SER A 77 -2.10 14.09 -0.76
N ILE A 78 -1.84 13.01 -1.51
CA ILE A 78 -1.99 12.97 -2.97
C ILE A 78 -3.44 13.25 -3.36
N VAL A 79 -4.41 12.63 -2.66
CA VAL A 79 -5.84 12.90 -2.83
C VAL A 79 -6.13 14.39 -2.64
N PHE A 80 -5.64 14.97 -1.55
CA PHE A 80 -5.90 16.37 -1.23
C PHE A 80 -5.32 17.32 -2.28
N ILE A 81 -4.06 17.14 -2.67
CA ILE A 81 -3.38 17.96 -3.68
C ILE A 81 -4.10 17.87 -5.01
N ALA A 82 -4.52 16.68 -5.38
CA ALA A 82 -5.08 16.44 -6.69
C ALA A 82 -6.57 16.85 -6.78
N GLN A 83 -7.30 16.82 -5.66
CA GLN A 83 -8.58 17.55 -5.51
C GLN A 83 -8.39 19.07 -5.62
N TYR A 84 -7.36 19.64 -4.97
CA TYR A 84 -7.09 21.08 -5.00
C TYR A 84 -6.69 21.57 -6.40
N HIS A 85 -5.96 20.77 -7.17
CA HIS A 85 -5.53 21.12 -8.53
C HIS A 85 -6.58 20.81 -9.61
N GLY A 86 -7.54 19.93 -9.35
CA GLY A 86 -8.63 19.59 -10.27
C GLY A 86 -9.90 20.44 -10.12
N GLY A 87 -9.96 21.30 -9.10
CA GLY A 87 -11.11 22.16 -8.78
C GLY A 87 -11.02 23.60 -9.31
N ARG A 88 -10.17 23.87 -10.31
CA ARG A 88 -10.11 25.17 -11.01
C ARG A 88 -10.23 24.97 -12.51
#